data_AF-A0A8H3CTC3-F1
#
_entry.id   AF-A0A8H3CTC3-F1
#
_cell.length_a   1.000
_cell.length_b   1.000
_cell.length_c   1.000
_cell.angle_alpha   90.00
_cell.angle_beta   90.00
_cell.angle_gamma   90.00
#
_symmetry.space_group_name_H-M   'P 1'
#
loop_
_entity.id
_entity.type
_entity.pdbx_description
1 polymer ?
#
loop_
_entity_poly.entity_id
_entity_poly.type
_entity_poly.pdbx_seq_one_letter_code
_entity_poly.pdbx_strand_id
1 'polypeptide(L)'
;MSTASNPEQLTSEQRESLLYRLAQDYRDLNGTEVEVWPHTPSSIEFARIVNVGRPVLFRNTPNMKDLPALTRWTDDYLGSIMGDRKVSVAITPNGQVLVSFDIPTGLSTEHHFVFAGEQTRCTLCQVAHVTLSNRTLK
;
A
#
# COMPACT_ATOMS: atom_id res chain seq x y z
N MET A 1 21.30 48.06 10.01
CA MET A 1 20.35 47.45 10.97
C MET A 1 19.12 47.03 10.17
N SER A 2 19.04 45.74 9.78
CA SER A 2 17.90 45.22 9.01
C SER A 2 16.66 45.15 9.88
N THR A 3 15.62 45.86 9.48
CA THR A 3 14.29 45.75 10.05
C THR A 3 13.75 44.35 9.78
N ALA A 4 13.51 43.59 10.84
CA ALA A 4 12.76 42.35 10.77
C ALA A 4 11.37 42.67 10.20
N SER A 5 11.12 42.24 8.97
CA SER A 5 9.83 42.29 8.32
C SER A 5 8.79 41.52 9.13
N ASN A 6 7.65 42.18 9.42
CA ASN A 6 6.53 41.60 10.15
C ASN A 6 6.11 40.24 9.54
N PRO A 7 6.10 39.13 10.29
CA PRO A 7 5.80 37.79 9.76
C PRO A 7 4.37 37.63 9.20
N GLU A 8 3.48 38.60 9.42
CA GLU A 8 2.09 38.55 8.98
C GLU A 8 1.84 38.95 7.51
N GLN A 9 2.85 39.37 6.74
CA GLN A 9 2.66 39.88 5.38
C GLN A 9 3.40 39.10 4.28
N LEU A 10 3.45 37.77 4.37
CA LEU A 10 3.84 36.96 3.21
C LEU A 10 2.68 36.91 2.20
N THR A 11 2.97 37.18 0.93
CA THR A 11 2.03 36.96 -0.18
C THR A 11 1.73 35.46 -0.35
N SER A 12 0.62 35.12 -1.03
CA SER A 12 0.28 33.70 -1.30
C SER A 12 1.41 32.97 -2.02
N GLU A 13 2.00 33.61 -3.03
CA GLU A 13 3.12 33.07 -3.81
C GLU A 13 4.36 32.81 -2.95
N GLN A 14 4.67 33.72 -2.02
CA GLN A 14 5.80 33.54 -1.11
C GLN A 14 5.56 32.37 -0.15
N ARG A 15 4.33 32.18 0.34
CA ARG A 15 3.97 31.03 1.20
C ARG A 15 4.11 29.72 0.44
N GLU A 16 3.58 29.66 -0.77
CA GLU A 16 3.66 28.48 -1.62
C GLU A 16 5.12 28.12 -1.94
N SER A 17 5.93 29.09 -2.33
CA SER A 17 7.37 28.90 -2.56
C SER A 17 8.10 28.37 -1.32
N LEU A 18 7.77 28.88 -0.13
CA LEU A 18 8.34 28.41 1.13
C LEU A 18 7.93 26.97 1.45
N LEU A 19 6.66 26.60 1.21
CA LEU A 19 6.18 25.23 1.42
C LEU A 19 6.83 24.24 0.45
N TYR A 20 6.97 24.62 -0.82
CA TYR A 20 7.70 23.81 -1.80
C TYR A 20 9.16 23.64 -1.40
N ARG A 21 9.83 24.72 -0.99
CA ARG A 21 11.23 24.63 -0.55
C ARG A 21 11.37 23.77 0.70
N LEU A 22 10.46 23.89 1.68
CA LEU A 22 10.46 23.05 2.86
C LEU A 22 10.29 21.57 2.51
N ALA A 23 9.37 21.24 1.61
CA ALA A 23 9.17 19.86 1.15
C ALA A 23 10.40 19.31 0.42
N GLN A 24 11.03 20.15 -0.41
CA GLN A 24 12.25 19.80 -1.13
C GLN A 24 13.44 19.60 -0.17
N ASP A 25 13.66 20.54 0.75
CA ASP A 25 14.70 20.46 1.78
C ASP A 25 14.53 19.20 2.64
N TYR A 26 13.28 18.89 3.05
CA TYR A 26 12.99 17.65 3.77
C TYR A 26 13.33 16.40 2.94
N ARG A 27 12.96 16.38 1.66
CA ARG A 27 13.27 15.25 0.77
C ARG A 27 14.78 15.09 0.57
N ASP A 28 15.51 16.18 0.40
CA ASP A 28 16.95 16.16 0.15
C ASP A 28 17.74 15.74 1.39
N LEU A 29 17.30 16.16 2.58
CA LEU A 29 17.90 15.72 3.85
C LEU A 29 17.65 14.24 4.16
N ASN A 30 16.48 13.71 3.80
CA ASN A 30 16.11 12.32 4.09
C ASN A 30 16.46 11.34 2.96
N GLY A 31 16.76 11.84 1.77
CA GLY A 31 17.00 11.04 0.58
C GLY A 31 15.75 10.34 0.03
N THR A 32 15.94 9.65 -1.09
CA THR A 32 14.87 8.89 -1.78
C THR A 32 15.01 7.38 -1.64
N GLU A 33 16.07 6.91 -0.99
CA GLU A 33 16.33 5.49 -0.82
C GLU A 33 15.49 4.91 0.32
N VAL A 34 14.90 3.75 0.05
CA VAL A 34 14.21 2.94 1.06
C VAL A 34 15.25 2.05 1.72
N GLU A 35 15.42 2.24 3.02
CA GLU A 35 16.35 1.44 3.81
C GLU A 35 15.85 -0.01 3.91
N VAL A 36 16.75 -0.98 3.82
CA VAL A 36 16.42 -2.40 3.84
C VAL A 36 17.16 -3.10 4.96
N TRP A 37 16.41 -3.67 5.89
CA TRP A 37 16.96 -4.40 7.03
C TRP A 37 16.81 -5.91 6.82
N PRO A 38 17.86 -6.71 6.99
CA PRO A 38 17.80 -8.16 6.76
C PRO A 38 17.18 -8.94 7.94
N HIS A 39 16.72 -8.25 8.98
CA HIS A 39 16.30 -8.83 10.25
C HIS A 39 15.09 -8.09 10.84
N THR A 40 14.44 -8.74 11.81
CA THR A 40 13.35 -8.16 12.59
C THR A 40 13.91 -7.14 13.60
N PRO A 41 13.42 -5.90 13.62
CA PRO A 41 13.89 -4.90 14.57
C PRO A 41 13.46 -5.26 16.00
N SER A 42 14.30 -4.95 16.98
CA SER A 42 13.87 -4.85 18.38
C SER A 42 12.93 -3.66 18.57
N SER A 43 12.16 -3.63 19.66
CA SER A 43 11.19 -2.55 19.92
C SER A 43 11.83 -1.16 19.94
N ILE A 44 13.07 -1.04 20.43
CA ILE A 44 13.79 0.24 20.47
C ILE A 44 14.30 0.67 19.10
N GLU A 45 14.76 -0.27 18.29
CA GLU A 45 15.16 0.01 16.90
C GLU A 45 13.96 0.44 16.06
N PHE A 46 12.84 -0.27 16.21
CA PHE A 46 11.59 0.10 15.56
C PHE A 46 11.11 1.49 15.98
N ALA A 47 11.17 1.82 17.28
CA ALA A 47 10.81 3.16 17.77
C ALA A 47 11.68 4.27 17.16
N ARG A 48 12.97 4.02 16.95
CA ARG A 48 13.86 4.98 16.27
C ARG A 48 13.46 5.20 14.81
N ILE A 49 13.11 4.12 14.09
CA ILE A 49 12.64 4.21 12.71
C ILE A 49 11.36 5.05 12.61
N VAL A 50 10.38 4.76 13.46
CA VAL A 50 9.09 5.47 13.49
C VAL A 50 9.29 6.96 13.76
N ASN A 51 10.21 7.33 14.65
CA ASN A 51 10.49 8.72 14.98
C ASN A 51 11.09 9.51 13.81
N VAL A 52 11.82 8.86 12.90
CA VAL A 52 12.36 9.51 11.69
C VAL A 52 11.26 9.69 10.63
N GLY A 53 10.21 8.86 10.65
CA GLY A 53 9.09 8.94 9.71
C GLY A 53 9.43 8.48 8.30
N ARG A 54 10.48 7.66 8.13
CA ARG A 54 10.91 7.12 6.83
C ARG A 54 10.46 5.66 6.65
N PRO A 55 10.06 5.26 5.44
CA PRO A 55 9.74 3.86 5.15
C PRO A 55 11.00 2.99 5.18
N VAL A 56 10.88 1.80 5.77
CA VAL A 56 11.93 0.78 5.85
C VAL A 56 11.34 -0.57 5.45
N LEU A 57 12.08 -1.34 4.66
CA LEU A 57 11.73 -2.70 4.28
C LEU A 57 12.45 -3.70 5.20
N PHE A 58 11.69 -4.47 5.99
CA PHE A 58 12.22 -5.61 6.73
C PHE A 58 12.16 -6.87 5.87
N ARG A 59 13.31 -7.45 5.55
CA ARG A 59 13.42 -8.74 4.86
C ARG A 59 13.49 -9.87 5.88
N ASN A 60 12.99 -11.04 5.49
CA ASN A 60 12.97 -12.24 6.32
C ASN A 60 12.19 -12.06 7.64
N THR A 61 11.24 -11.11 7.66
CA THR A 61 10.44 -10.75 8.83
C THR A 61 8.96 -10.62 8.44
N PRO A 62 8.07 -11.45 8.98
CA PRO A 62 8.37 -12.68 9.71
C PRO A 62 9.08 -13.71 8.81
N ASN A 63 9.87 -14.62 9.40
CA ASN A 63 10.52 -15.67 8.62
C ASN A 63 9.53 -16.83 8.33
N MET A 64 9.92 -17.77 7.48
CA MET A 64 9.07 -18.92 7.08
C MET A 64 8.62 -19.81 8.24
N LYS A 65 9.35 -19.84 9.37
CA LYS A 65 8.97 -20.61 10.55
C LYS A 65 7.86 -19.91 11.33
N ASP A 66 7.91 -18.58 11.39
CA ASP A 66 6.99 -17.76 12.17
C ASP A 66 5.68 -17.49 11.41
N LEU A 67 5.71 -17.51 10.07
CA LEU A 67 4.53 -17.29 9.23
C LEU A 67 4.34 -18.40 8.19
N PRO A 68 3.52 -19.44 8.49
CA PRO A 68 3.25 -20.55 7.57
C PRO A 68 2.64 -20.14 6.23
N ALA A 69 2.02 -18.95 6.16
CA ALA A 69 1.47 -18.42 4.92
C ALA A 69 2.54 -18.32 3.81
N LEU A 70 3.80 -18.07 4.17
CA LEU A 70 4.91 -17.93 3.23
C LEU A 70 5.23 -19.22 2.44
N THR A 71 4.77 -20.38 2.91
CA THR A 71 5.00 -21.67 2.24
C THR A 71 3.72 -22.40 1.86
N ARG A 72 2.60 -22.07 2.51
CA ARG A 72 1.33 -22.80 2.34
C ARG A 72 0.33 -22.13 1.42
N TRP A 73 0.38 -20.81 1.26
CA TRP A 73 -0.64 -20.09 0.50
C TRP A 73 -0.41 -20.22 -1.00
N THR A 74 -0.90 -21.32 -1.56
CA THR A 74 -1.12 -21.50 -3.00
C THR A 74 -2.59 -21.26 -3.33
N ASP A 75 -2.91 -21.06 -4.61
CA ASP A 75 -4.29 -20.88 -5.07
C ASP A 75 -5.18 -22.07 -4.68
N ASP A 76 -4.69 -23.29 -4.86
CA ASP A 76 -5.40 -24.52 -4.46
C ASP A 76 -5.63 -24.57 -2.95
N TYR A 77 -4.61 -24.23 -2.15
CA TYR A 77 -4.71 -24.21 -0.71
C TYR A 77 -5.73 -23.17 -0.25
N LEU A 78 -5.63 -21.94 -0.77
CA LEU A 78 -6.55 -20.87 -0.43
C LEU A 78 -7.98 -21.19 -0.90
N GLY A 79 -8.16 -21.72 -2.10
CA GLY A 79 -9.46 -22.17 -2.61
C GLY A 79 -10.08 -23.25 -1.73
N SER A 80 -9.28 -24.24 -1.30
CA SER A 80 -9.77 -25.30 -0.42
C SER A 80 -10.14 -24.83 0.98
N ILE A 81 -9.35 -23.93 1.58
CA ILE A 81 -9.56 -23.47 2.96
C ILE A 81 -10.61 -22.37 3.05
N MET A 82 -10.71 -21.52 2.01
CA MET A 82 -11.72 -20.47 1.94
C MET A 82 -13.08 -21.04 1.52
N GLY A 83 -13.12 -22.04 0.64
CA GLY A 83 -14.35 -22.72 0.22
C GLY A 83 -15.43 -21.73 -0.20
N ASP A 84 -16.61 -21.83 0.41
CA ASP A 84 -17.77 -20.99 0.11
C ASP A 84 -17.80 -19.66 0.91
N ARG A 85 -16.70 -19.28 1.58
CA ARG A 85 -16.66 -18.03 2.34
C ARG A 85 -16.82 -16.85 1.38
N LYS A 86 -17.86 -16.07 1.62
CA LYS A 86 -18.07 -14.79 0.92
C LYS A 86 -17.08 -13.77 1.43
N VAL A 87 -16.57 -12.96 0.53
CA VAL A 87 -15.58 -11.93 0.84
C VAL A 87 -15.86 -10.73 -0.06
N SER A 88 -15.49 -9.53 0.41
CA SER A 88 -15.84 -8.27 -0.25
C SER A 88 -14.64 -7.66 -0.91
N VAL A 89 -14.83 -7.13 -2.09
CA VAL A 89 -13.74 -6.66 -2.91
C VAL A 89 -14.25 -5.73 -4.00
N ALA A 90 -13.37 -4.82 -4.37
CA ALA A 90 -13.64 -3.83 -5.39
C ALA A 90 -13.67 -4.43 -6.80
N ILE A 91 -14.34 -3.77 -7.72
CA ILE A 91 -14.16 -3.99 -9.15
C ILE A 91 -13.78 -2.64 -9.71
N THR A 92 -12.61 -2.54 -10.32
CA THR A 92 -12.12 -1.29 -10.90
C THR A 92 -11.83 -1.49 -12.38
N PRO A 93 -12.62 -0.86 -13.28
CA PRO A 93 -12.47 -1.06 -14.73
C PRO A 93 -11.05 -0.81 -15.26
N ASN A 94 -10.32 0.11 -14.62
CA ASN A 94 -8.97 0.51 -15.00
C ASN A 94 -7.89 0.09 -13.98
N GLY A 95 -8.23 -0.73 -12.98
CA GLY A 95 -7.30 -1.17 -11.92
C GLY A 95 -6.98 -0.10 -10.86
N GLN A 96 -7.54 1.11 -10.95
CA GLN A 96 -7.33 2.18 -9.96
C GLN A 96 -8.42 2.15 -8.89
N VAL A 97 -8.05 1.90 -7.64
CA VAL A 97 -8.94 1.98 -6.48
C VAL A 97 -8.52 3.21 -5.66
N LEU A 98 -9.44 4.15 -5.43
CA LEU A 98 -9.31 5.13 -4.36
C LEU A 98 -10.04 4.57 -3.13
N VAL A 99 -9.32 4.42 -2.01
CA VAL A 99 -9.87 3.94 -0.75
C VAL A 99 -10.75 5.04 -0.15
N SER A 100 -12.02 5.04 -0.55
CA SER A 100 -13.15 5.59 0.19
C SER A 100 -14.44 5.15 -0.52
N PHE A 101 -14.86 3.92 -0.28
CA PHE A 101 -16.26 3.54 -0.54
C PHE A 101 -17.00 3.63 0.79
N ASP A 102 -17.65 4.77 1.03
CA ASP A 102 -18.79 4.81 1.96
C ASP A 102 -19.92 4.04 1.27
N ILE A 103 -20.19 2.82 1.74
CA ILE A 103 -21.31 2.01 1.24
C ILE A 103 -22.60 2.62 1.83
N PRO A 104 -23.54 3.15 1.02
CA PRO A 104 -24.83 3.56 1.53
C PRO A 104 -25.59 2.29 1.94
N THR A 105 -25.99 2.24 3.20
CA THR A 105 -26.85 1.20 3.77
C THR A 105 -28.22 1.21 3.06
N GLY A 106 -28.37 0.50 1.95
CA GLY A 106 -29.69 0.44 1.29
C GLY A 106 -29.85 -0.27 -0.04
N LEU A 107 -28.80 -0.76 -0.71
CA LEU A 107 -28.96 -1.48 -1.98
C LEU A 107 -28.19 -2.80 -1.95
N SER A 108 -28.96 -3.90 -2.02
CA SER A 108 -28.61 -5.23 -2.52
C SER A 108 -27.21 -5.77 -2.21
N THR A 109 -27.17 -6.79 -1.35
CA THR A 109 -26.05 -7.70 -1.09
C THR A 109 -25.49 -8.36 -2.36
N GLU A 110 -24.69 -7.64 -3.14
CA GLU A 110 -23.72 -8.23 -4.07
C GLU A 110 -22.33 -7.72 -3.66
N HIS A 111 -21.59 -8.59 -3.00
CA HIS A 111 -20.26 -8.29 -2.48
C HIS A 111 -19.25 -8.84 -3.47
N HIS A 112 -18.58 -7.94 -4.21
CA HIS A 112 -17.80 -8.23 -5.42
C HIS A 112 -16.35 -8.65 -5.14
N PHE A 113 -15.59 -9.19 -6.12
CA PHE A 113 -14.16 -9.59 -6.02
C PHE A 113 -13.20 -8.75 -6.95
N VAL A 114 -12.06 -8.14 -6.48
CA VAL A 114 -10.99 -7.54 -7.32
C VAL A 114 -10.09 -8.70 -7.68
N PHE A 115 -10.10 -9.04 -8.96
CA PHE A 115 -8.96 -9.69 -9.59
C PHE A 115 -8.33 -8.65 -10.50
N ALA A 116 -7.07 -8.28 -10.25
CA ALA A 116 -6.29 -7.53 -11.21
C ALA A 116 -5.91 -8.51 -12.34
N GLY A 117 -6.71 -8.50 -13.40
CA GLY A 117 -6.38 -9.17 -14.65
C GLY A 117 -5.12 -8.55 -15.26
N GLU A 118 -4.26 -9.42 -15.77
CA GLU A 118 -2.93 -9.14 -16.28
C GLU A 118 -2.94 -8.12 -17.44
N GLN A 119 -2.30 -6.97 -17.24
CA GLN A 119 -1.45 -6.43 -18.30
C GLN A 119 -0.31 -5.55 -17.73
N THR A 120 0.91 -6.04 -17.98
CA THR A 120 2.21 -5.35 -18.03
C THR A 120 2.93 -4.94 -16.73
N ARG A 121 3.96 -5.76 -16.43
CA ARG A 121 5.24 -5.44 -15.76
C ARG A 121 5.18 -4.80 -14.36
N CYS A 122 4.72 -5.58 -13.38
CA CYS A 122 5.16 -5.45 -11.99
C CYS A 122 5.87 -6.75 -11.57
N THR A 123 7.18 -6.73 -11.40
CA THR A 123 8.01 -7.89 -11.02
C THR A 123 7.91 -8.26 -9.52
N LEU A 124 6.87 -7.80 -8.82
CA LEU A 124 6.68 -8.08 -7.39
C LEU A 124 5.20 -8.31 -7.04
N CYS A 125 4.52 -9.13 -7.84
CA CYS A 125 3.27 -9.80 -7.46
C CYS A 125 3.31 -11.20 -8.07
N GLN A 126 3.25 -12.25 -7.24
CA GLN A 126 2.91 -13.57 -7.75
C GLN A 126 1.44 -13.51 -8.18
N VAL A 127 1.23 -13.56 -9.50
CA VAL A 127 -0.10 -13.54 -10.12
C VAL A 127 -0.58 -14.98 -10.25
N ALA A 128 -1.71 -15.26 -9.59
CA ALA A 128 -2.54 -16.43 -9.79
C ALA A 128 -3.37 -16.24 -11.07
N HIS A 129 -3.12 -17.07 -12.09
CA HIS A 129 -3.82 -17.00 -13.37
C HIS A 129 -4.98 -18.01 -13.38
N VAL A 130 -6.22 -17.58 -13.09
CA VAL A 130 -7.41 -18.44 -13.17
C VAL A 130 -8.14 -18.18 -14.48
N THR A 131 -8.02 -19.12 -15.43
CA THR A 131 -8.79 -19.11 -16.69
C THR A 131 -10.19 -19.65 -16.43
N LEU A 132 -11.20 -18.77 -16.45
CA LEU A 132 -12.61 -19.18 -16.39
C LEU A 132 -13.03 -19.76 -17.75
N SER A 133 -13.03 -21.10 -17.85
CA SER A 133 -13.65 -21.81 -18.97
C SER A 133 -15.17 -21.79 -18.80
N ASN A 134 -15.84 -21.04 -19.67
CA ASN A 134 -17.29 -20.87 -19.69
C ASN A 134 -17.95 -22.19 -20.14
N ARG A 135 -18.45 -23.01 -19.21
CA ARG A 135 -19.36 -24.11 -19.54
C ARG A 135 -20.80 -23.66 -19.35
N THR A 136 -21.44 -23.35 -20.47
CA THR A 136 -22.90 -23.34 -20.63
C THR A 136 -23.50 -24.64 -20.11
N LEU A 137 -24.33 -24.52 -19.07
CA LEU A 137 -25.20 -25.57 -18.57
C LEU A 137 -26.30 -25.86 -19.61
N LYS A 138 -26.50 -27.14 -19.93
CA LYS A 138 -27.74 -27.66 -20.53
C LYS A 138 -28.66 -28.11 -19.41
#